data_AF-A0AAJ6NFZ6-F1
#
_entry.id   AF-A0AAJ6NFZ6-F1
#
_cell.length_a   1.000
_cell.length_b   1.000
_cell.length_c   1.000
_cell.angle_alpha   90.00
_cell.angle_beta   90.00
_cell.angle_gamma   90.00
#
_symmetry.space_group_name_H-M   'P 1'
#
loop_
_entity.id
_entity.type
_entity.pdbx_description
1 polymer ?
#
loop_
_entity_poly.entity_id
_entity_poly.type
_entity_poly.pdbx_seq_one_letter_code
_entity_poly.pdbx_strand_id
1 'polypeptide(L)' 'MHIYLNGESTDTSYENLQQLIQSLALEGKRFAVEKNQQIIPKSRLEQTLIAPEDRIEIIQAVGGG' A
#
# COMPACT_ATOMS: atom_id res chain seq x y z
N MET A 1 6.21 6.34 11.59
CA MET A 1 7.33 5.53 11.07
C MET A 1 7.59 5.97 9.65
N HIS A 2 8.87 6.02 9.28
CA HIS A 2 9.30 6.41 7.95
C HIS A 2 9.14 5.23 6.98
N ILE A 3 8.55 5.46 5.80
CA ILE A 3 8.37 4.47 4.73
C ILE A 3 8.60 5.14 3.37
N TYR A 4 8.66 4.32 2.31
CA TYR A 4 8.61 4.79 0.94
C TYR A 4 7.26 4.41 0.33
N LEU A 5 6.47 5.39 -0.08
CA LEU A 5 5.19 5.20 -0.74
C LEU A 5 5.27 5.69 -2.18
N ASN A 6 5.11 4.79 -3.15
CA ASN A 6 5.24 5.09 -4.58
C ASN A 6 6.59 5.78 -4.92
N GLY A 7 7.68 5.31 -4.32
CA GLY A 7 9.01 5.91 -4.43
C GLY A 7 9.24 7.21 -3.63
N GLU A 8 8.23 7.82 -3.02
CA GLU A 8 8.37 9.03 -2.20
C GLU A 8 8.49 8.69 -0.72
N SER A 9 9.46 9.29 -0.02
CA SER A 9 9.62 9.04 1.42
C SER A 9 8.58 9.81 2.22
N THR A 10 7.88 9.13 3.13
CA THR A 10 6.81 9.72 3.93
C THR A 10 6.73 9.10 5.32
N ASP A 11 6.20 9.86 6.27
CA ASP A 11 5.92 9.37 7.62
C ASP A 11 4.47 8.92 7.74
N THR A 12 4.27 7.75 8.31
CA THR A 12 2.94 7.19 8.57
C THR A 12 2.78 6.74 10.02
N SER A 13 1.59 6.90 10.59
CA SER A 13 1.20 6.31 11.87
C SER A 13 0.37 5.03 11.71
N TYR A 14 0.14 4.56 10.48
CA TYR A 14 -0.67 3.38 10.21
C TYR A 14 0.09 2.10 10.53
N GLU A 15 -0.60 1.15 11.16
CA GLU A 15 -0.01 -0.12 11.59
C GLU A 15 -0.02 -1.17 10.48
N ASN A 16 -0.96 -1.09 9.53
CA ASN A 16 -1.13 -2.06 8.46
C ASN A 16 -1.49 -1.40 7.12
N LEU A 17 -1.40 -2.20 6.05
CA LEU A 17 -1.71 -1.72 4.69
C LEU A 17 -3.17 -1.31 4.52
N GLN A 18 -4.12 -1.93 5.24
CA GLN A 18 -5.54 -1.58 5.14
C GLN A 18 -5.79 -0.12 5.57
N GLN A 19 -5.21 0.30 6.70
CA GLN A 19 -5.32 1.66 7.22
C GLN A 19 -4.70 2.69 6.25
N LEU A 20 -3.54 2.35 5.68
CA LEU A 20 -2.88 3.20 4.68
C LEU A 20 -3.73 3.34 3.40
N ILE A 21 -4.32 2.25 2.90
CA ILE A 21 -5.18 2.30 1.70
C ILE A 21 -6.45 3.13 1.95
N GLN A 22 -7.02 3.03 3.16
CA GLN A 22 -8.15 3.85 3.59
C GLN A 22 -7.83 5.33 3.58
N SER A 23 -6.66 5.72 4.12
CA SER A 23 -6.24 7.13 4.15
C SER A 23 -6.02 7.71 2.76
N LEU A 24 -5.62 6.87 1.80
CA LEU A 24 -5.43 7.26 0.39
C LEU A 24 -6.76 7.31 -0.40
N ALA A 25 -7.91 7.03 0.24
CA ALA A 25 -9.23 6.98 -0.40
C ALA A 25 -9.23 6.10 -1.67
N LEU A 26 -8.60 4.93 -1.57
CA LEU A 26 -8.49 3.95 -2.66
C LEU A 26 -9.46 2.78 -2.52
N GLU A 27 -10.25 2.72 -1.45
CA GLU A 27 -11.30 1.72 -1.30
C GLU A 27 -12.27 1.72 -2.50
N GLY A 28 -12.66 0.53 -2.95
CA GLY A 28 -13.49 0.36 -4.14
C GLY A 28 -12.79 0.59 -5.48
N LYS A 29 -11.55 1.13 -5.51
CA LYS A 29 -10.78 1.31 -6.75
C LYS A 29 -10.06 0.02 -7.18
N ARG A 30 -9.74 -0.05 -8.46
CA ARG A 30 -8.91 -1.11 -9.04
C ARG A 30 -7.43 -0.76 -8.84
N PHE A 31 -6.79 -1.45 -7.91
CA PHE A 31 -5.37 -1.31 -7.60
C PHE A 31 -4.81 -2.66 -7.14
N ALA A 32 -3.50 -2.80 -7.26
CA ALA A 32 -2.68 -3.77 -6.56
C ALA A 32 -1.76 -3.05 -5.58
N VAL A 33 -1.40 -3.72 -4.48
CA VAL A 33 -0.42 -3.23 -3.51
C VAL A 33 0.78 -4.15 -3.57
N GLU A 34 1.96 -3.56 -3.70
CA GLU A 34 3.23 -4.24 -3.51
C GLU A 34 3.85 -3.74 -2.22
N LYS A 35 4.44 -4.65 -1.44
CA LYS A 35 5.26 -4.34 -0.29
C LYS A 35 6.62 -5.02 -0.48
N ASN A 36 7.70 -4.26 -0.54
CA ASN A 36 9.07 -4.77 -0.71
C ASN A 36 9.19 -5.79 -1.86
N GLN A 37 8.69 -5.45 -3.06
CA GLN A 37 8.70 -6.33 -4.24
C GLN A 37 7.79 -7.57 -4.13
N GLN A 38 6.93 -7.63 -3.11
CA GLN A 38 5.93 -8.68 -2.94
C GLN A 38 4.51 -8.13 -3.12
N ILE A 39 3.78 -8.65 -4.10
CA ILE A 39 2.36 -8.32 -4.29
C ILE A 39 1.55 -8.86 -3.11
N ILE A 40 0.78 -7.97 -2.48
CA ILE A 40 -0.09 -8.28 -1.34
C ILE A 40 -1.54 -8.42 -1.83
N PRO A 41 -2.16 -9.60 -1.67
CA PRO A 41 -3.58 -9.78 -1.96
C PRO A 41 -4.44 -8.83 -1.14
N LYS A 42 -5.54 -8.31 -1.73
CA LYS A 42 -6.48 -7.42 -1.01
C LYS A 42 -7.01 -8.02 0.30
N SER A 43 -7.22 -9.34 0.34
CA SER A 43 -7.66 -10.06 1.53
C SER A 43 -6.63 -10.14 2.65
N ARG A 44 -5.37 -9.75 2.40
CA ARG A 44 -4.27 -9.75 3.36
C ARG A 44 -3.87 -8.35 3.85
N LEU A 45 -4.51 -7.29 3.37
CA LEU A 45 -4.10 -5.90 3.68
C LEU A 45 -4.18 -5.60 5.18
N GLU A 46 -5.22 -6.09 5.85
CA GLU A 46 -5.42 -5.88 7.29
C GLU A 46 -4.37 -6.62 8.14
N GLN A 47 -3.94 -7.80 7.70
CA GLN A 47 -2.94 -8.61 8.41
C GLN A 47 -1.49 -8.24 8.04
N THR A 48 -1.29 -7.40 7.02
CA THR A 48 0.04 -7.00 6.57
C THR A 48 0.48 -5.73 7.29
N LEU A 49 1.27 -5.91 8.34
CA LEU A 49 1.82 -4.81 9.13
C LEU A 49 2.80 -3.96 8.30
N ILE A 50 2.89 -2.68 8.63
CA ILE A 50 3.89 -1.74 8.11
C ILE A 50 5.02 -1.64 9.14
N ALA A 51 6.25 -1.67 8.66
CA ALA A 51 7.47 -1.48 9.42
C ALA A 51 8.25 -0.28 8.85
N PRO A 52 9.15 0.33 9.65
CA PRO A 52 10.06 1.36 9.14
C PRO A 52 10.84 0.88 7.92
N GLU A 53 11.10 1.81 6.99
CA GLU A 53 11.82 1.59 5.73
C GLU A 53 11.13 0.68 4.71
N ASP A 54 9.88 0.23 4.98
CA ASP A 54 9.10 -0.53 4.01
C ASP A 54 8.86 0.29 2.74
N ARG A 55 8.97 -0.38 1.59
CA ARG A 55 8.66 0.18 0.27
C ARG A 55 7.30 -0.34 -0.15
N ILE A 56 6.34 0.57 -0.30
CA ILE A 56 4.96 0.27 -0.62
C ILE A 56 4.63 0.93 -1.96
N GLU A 57 4.25 0.13 -2.94
CA GLU A 57 3.85 0.61 -4.27
C GLU A 57 2.36 0.34 -4.48
N ILE A 58 1.65 1.37 -4.93
CA ILE A 58 0.23 1.33 -5.27
C ILE A 58 0.11 1.37 -6.78
N ILE A 59 -0.13 0.20 -7.36
CA ILE A 59 -0.19 0.04 -8.82
C ILE A 59 -1.66 0.14 -9.23
N GLN A 60 -2.02 1.21 -9.94
CA GLN A 60 -3.35 1.33 -10.54
C GLN A 60 -3.44 0.50 -11.81
N ALA A 61 -4.53 -0.23 -12.00
CA ALA A 61 -4.79 -0.88 -13.27
C ALA A 61 -5.08 0.20 -14.32
N VAL A 62 -4.16 0.43 -15.25
CA VAL A 62 -4.47 1.15 -16.49
C VAL A 62 -5.41 0.25 -17.30
N GLY A 63 -6.67 0.68 -17.48
CA GLY A 63 -7.66 -0.09 -18.21
C GLY A 63 -7.20 -0.34 -19.65
N GLY A 64 -6.88 -1.58 -19.98
CA GLY A 64 -6.76 -2.05 -21.35
C GLY A 64 -8.03 -2.79 -21.73
N GLY A 65 -8.65 -2.39 -22.85
CA GLY A 65 -9.70 -3.16 -23.51
C GLY A 65 -9.15 -4.45 -24.13
#